data_AF-A0A957MFY6-F1
#
_entry.id   AF-A0A957MFY6-F1
#
_cell.length_a   1.000
_cell.length_b   1.000
_cell.length_c   1.000
_cell.angle_alpha   90.00
_cell.angle_beta   90.00
_cell.angle_gamma   90.00
#
_symmetry.space_group_name_H-M   'P 1'
#
loop_
_entity.id
_entity.type
_entity.pdbx_description
1 polymer ?
#
loop_
_entity_poly.entity_id
_entity_poly.type
_entity_poly.pdbx_seq_one_letter_code
_entity_poly.pdbx_strand_id
1 'polypeptide(L)'
;MPRPEPTLDGVHWVPRSKEGPFAGDPKAAVRAEYDLAVVGGGYTGLSVAFNAARHGLSVLVLEAGRIGWGASGRNGGFVVPHFAGPLNADDAADAIGRERAERLAAVVADGPAYVFGLIREHQIRCDAEQNGWIQPAHSRASLEKVRRVYKSWRDRGRDVEWLDAAEVKARTGASGYLGGWYGPTGGMVNPYALAQGLARVARSHGVDIVEQAEVVSMRPAGRARVLATPQAEYTARQVVFATNGYTPGVVEGLPRTVIPIRLYHFFTRPLTGDELAVTLPRRIPLTDVRKSGGFARLDAE
;
A
#
# COMPACT_ATOMS: atom_id res chain seq x y z
N MET A 1 4.47 -22.70 -1.32
CA MET A 1 4.19 -22.51 -2.75
C MET A 1 5.42 -21.90 -3.40
N PRO A 2 5.81 -22.30 -4.63
CA PRO A 2 6.90 -21.65 -5.34
C PRO A 2 6.58 -20.17 -5.55
N ARG A 3 7.60 -19.32 -5.40
CA ARG A 3 7.50 -17.88 -5.67
C ARG A 3 7.20 -17.70 -7.16
N PRO A 4 6.15 -16.97 -7.56
CA PRO A 4 5.92 -16.68 -8.97
C PRO A 4 7.11 -15.90 -9.52
N GLU A 5 7.36 -16.02 -10.83
CA GLU A 5 8.45 -15.27 -11.47
C GLU A 5 8.33 -13.77 -11.18
N PRO A 6 9.47 -13.07 -10.98
CA PRO A 6 9.51 -11.64 -10.69
C PRO A 6 9.07 -10.73 -11.87
N THR A 7 8.12 -11.16 -12.70
CA THR A 7 7.60 -10.40 -13.85
C THR A 7 6.40 -9.52 -13.49
N LEU A 8 6.30 -8.37 -14.17
CA LEU A 8 5.18 -7.44 -14.14
C LEU A 8 4.21 -7.64 -15.32
N ASP A 9 4.43 -8.68 -16.13
CA ASP A 9 3.56 -9.01 -17.26
C ASP A 9 2.13 -9.30 -16.80
N GLY A 10 1.17 -8.76 -17.55
CA GLY A 10 -0.26 -8.89 -17.23
C GLY A 10 -0.74 -8.06 -16.04
N VAL A 11 0.12 -7.26 -15.39
CA VAL A 11 -0.32 -6.34 -14.33
C VAL A 11 -0.99 -5.11 -14.94
N HIS A 12 -2.30 -4.97 -14.75
CA HIS A 12 -3.16 -3.90 -15.30
C HIS A 12 -2.60 -2.48 -15.14
N TRP A 13 -1.93 -2.22 -14.02
CA TRP A 13 -1.45 -0.90 -13.62
C TRP A 13 -0.21 -0.42 -14.39
N VAL A 14 0.60 -1.35 -14.89
CA VAL A 14 1.89 -1.06 -15.54
C VAL A 14 1.72 -0.27 -16.85
N PRO A 15 0.90 -0.71 -17.83
CA PRO A 15 0.72 0.04 -19.08
C PRO A 15 -0.02 1.38 -18.88
N ARG A 16 -0.69 1.57 -17.73
CA ARG A 16 -1.40 2.81 -17.37
C ARG A 16 -0.58 3.76 -16.52
N SER A 17 0.67 3.38 -16.21
CA SER A 17 1.53 4.18 -15.35
C SER A 17 1.94 5.48 -16.06
N LYS A 18 1.56 6.63 -15.49
CA LYS A 18 2.09 7.94 -15.89
C LYS A 18 3.47 8.20 -15.31
N GLU A 19 3.88 7.42 -14.31
CA GLU A 19 5.27 7.38 -13.83
C GLU A 19 6.07 6.34 -14.62
N GLY A 20 7.24 6.73 -15.10
CA GLY A 20 8.11 5.80 -15.82
C GLY A 20 8.60 4.67 -14.89
N PRO A 21 8.97 3.51 -15.45
CA PRO A 21 9.66 2.51 -14.64
C PRO A 21 10.91 3.13 -14.01
N PHE A 22 11.18 2.75 -12.76
CA PHE A 22 12.44 3.05 -12.11
C PHE A 22 13.56 2.52 -13.00
N ALA A 23 14.40 3.45 -13.46
CA ALA A 23 15.59 3.12 -14.22
C ALA A 23 16.75 3.09 -13.23
N GLY A 24 17.05 1.91 -12.68
CA GLY A 24 18.29 1.72 -11.93
C GLY A 24 19.49 2.11 -12.79
N ASP A 25 20.58 2.56 -12.16
CA ASP A 25 21.86 2.67 -12.85
C ASP A 25 22.64 1.37 -12.61
N PRO A 26 22.79 0.49 -13.63
CA PRO A 26 23.50 -0.77 -13.49
C PRO A 26 24.99 -0.58 -13.13
N LYS A 27 25.52 0.63 -13.30
CA LYS A 27 26.92 1.00 -13.04
C LYS A 27 27.08 1.87 -11.80
N ALA A 28 26.01 2.15 -11.05
CA ALA A 28 26.15 2.90 -9.80
C ALA A 28 27.06 2.12 -8.85
N ALA A 29 28.19 2.73 -8.49
CA ALA A 29 29.10 2.15 -7.52
C ALA A 29 28.40 2.10 -6.17
N VAL A 30 28.11 0.89 -5.69
CA VAL A 30 27.60 0.69 -4.34
C VAL A 30 28.70 0.91 -3.31
N ARG A 31 28.31 1.33 -2.11
CA ARG A 31 29.23 1.54 -0.99
C ARG A 31 29.74 0.20 -0.47
N ALA A 32 30.93 0.22 0.14
CA ALA A 32 31.49 -0.95 0.81
C ALA A 32 30.67 -1.38 2.05
N GLU A 33 30.10 -0.41 2.77
CA GLU A 33 29.25 -0.61 3.95
C GLU A 33 28.14 0.45 3.99
N TYR A 34 26.97 0.04 4.47
CA TYR A 34 25.80 0.88 4.71
C TYR A 34 25.40 0.89 6.19
N ASP A 35 24.75 1.96 6.64
CA ASP A 35 24.14 1.98 7.97
C ASP A 35 22.90 1.07 8.00
N LEU A 36 22.12 1.04 6.92
CA LEU A 36 20.89 0.26 6.81
C LEU A 36 20.76 -0.42 5.44
N ALA A 37 20.53 -1.74 5.45
CA ALA A 37 20.00 -2.46 4.30
C ALA A 37 18.50 -2.74 4.48
N VAL A 38 17.72 -2.52 3.43
CA VAL A 38 16.29 -2.81 3.35
C VAL A 38 16.07 -3.89 2.30
N VAL A 39 15.53 -5.04 2.71
CA VAL A 39 15.21 -6.15 1.81
C VAL A 39 13.76 -5.99 1.35
N GLY A 40 13.55 -5.66 0.09
CA GLY A 40 12.24 -5.47 -0.56
C GLY A 40 11.97 -4.02 -1.00
N GLY A 41 11.75 -3.83 -2.29
CA GLY A 41 11.42 -2.57 -2.97
C GLY A 41 9.91 -2.33 -3.13
N GLY A 42 9.13 -2.69 -2.11
CA GLY A 42 7.70 -2.35 -1.99
C GLY A 42 7.47 -1.08 -1.17
N TYR A 43 6.22 -0.70 -0.91
CA TYR A 43 5.86 0.52 -0.17
C TYR A 43 6.54 0.62 1.19
N THR A 44 6.51 -0.44 1.99
CA THR A 44 7.14 -0.46 3.31
C THR A 44 8.63 -0.22 3.21
N GLY A 45 9.32 -0.95 2.32
CA GLY A 45 10.77 -0.83 2.18
C GLY A 45 11.18 0.54 1.64
N LEU A 46 10.50 1.05 0.62
CA LEU A 46 10.77 2.37 0.06
C LEU A 46 10.47 3.50 1.06
N SER A 47 9.40 3.38 1.85
CA SER A 47 9.09 4.34 2.91
C SER A 47 10.13 4.33 4.02
N VAL A 48 10.60 3.15 4.45
CA VAL A 48 11.70 3.02 5.42
C VAL A 48 12.97 3.65 4.87
N ALA A 49 13.34 3.31 3.63
CA ALA A 49 14.58 3.78 3.02
C ALA A 49 14.60 5.30 2.83
N PHE A 50 13.51 5.87 2.31
CA PHE A 50 13.36 7.32 2.16
C PHE A 50 13.50 8.06 3.49
N ASN A 51 12.78 7.63 4.53
CA ASN A 51 12.82 8.30 5.83
C ASN A 51 14.21 8.13 6.50
N ALA A 52 14.80 6.94 6.44
CA ALA A 52 16.14 6.69 6.98
C ALA A 52 17.21 7.57 6.31
N ALA A 53 17.18 7.67 4.98
CA ALA A 53 18.11 8.53 4.24
C ALA A 53 17.89 10.02 4.53
N ARG A 54 16.63 10.46 4.66
CA ARG A 54 16.29 11.83 5.09
C ARG A 54 16.82 12.16 6.48
N HIS A 55 17.02 11.16 7.34
CA HIS A 55 17.66 11.29 8.65
C HIS A 55 19.19 11.08 8.62
N GLY A 56 19.81 11.05 7.45
CA GLY A 56 21.27 11.05 7.27
C GLY A 56 21.92 9.67 7.26
N LEU A 57 21.15 8.58 7.24
CA LEU A 57 21.71 7.23 7.13
C LEU A 57 22.11 6.91 5.68
N SER A 58 23.20 6.17 5.50
CA SER A 58 23.48 5.51 4.23
C SER A 58 22.59 4.26 4.09
N VAL A 59 21.78 4.21 3.03
CA VAL A 59 20.75 3.18 2.86
C VAL A 59 20.89 2.45 1.54
N LEU A 60 20.80 1.12 1.61
CA LEU A 60 20.74 0.22 0.46
C LEU A 60 19.38 -0.50 0.43
N VAL A 61 18.70 -0.51 -0.71
CA VAL A 61 17.52 -1.35 -0.97
C VAL A 61 17.90 -2.49 -1.90
N LEU A 62 17.61 -3.72 -1.49
CA LEU A 62 17.80 -4.93 -2.29
C LEU A 62 16.43 -5.49 -2.67
N GLU A 63 16.07 -5.40 -3.95
CA GLU A 63 14.82 -5.93 -4.51
C GLU A 63 15.11 -7.16 -5.36
N ALA A 64 14.43 -8.27 -5.07
CA ALA A 64 14.64 -9.54 -5.75
C ALA A 64 14.18 -9.52 -7.23
N GLY A 65 13.17 -8.73 -7.55
CA GLY A 65 12.64 -8.54 -8.90
C GLY A 65 12.81 -7.11 -9.36
N ARG A 66 11.69 -6.51 -9.81
CA ARG A 66 11.59 -5.09 -10.11
C ARG A 66 10.87 -4.34 -9.00
N ILE A 67 11.16 -3.05 -8.86
CA ILE A 67 10.45 -2.17 -7.92
C ILE A 67 8.95 -2.30 -8.08
N GLY A 68 8.25 -2.45 -6.96
CA GLY A 68 6.80 -2.61 -6.95
C GLY A 68 6.30 -3.94 -7.51
N TRP A 69 7.17 -4.90 -7.86
CA TRP A 69 6.73 -6.20 -8.39
C TRP A 69 5.69 -6.88 -7.48
N GLY A 70 5.91 -6.90 -6.16
CA GLY A 70 5.02 -7.58 -5.22
C GLY A 70 3.64 -6.95 -5.04
N ALA A 71 3.07 -7.07 -3.83
CA ALA A 71 1.73 -6.58 -3.53
C ALA A 71 1.57 -5.05 -3.77
N SER A 72 2.66 -4.29 -3.61
CA SER A 72 2.66 -2.84 -3.78
C SER A 72 2.32 -2.38 -5.20
N GLY A 73 2.73 -3.06 -6.26
CA GLY A 73 2.36 -2.67 -7.63
C GLY A 73 1.13 -3.37 -8.17
N ARG A 74 0.49 -4.24 -7.39
CA ARG A 74 -0.63 -5.11 -7.85
C ARG A 74 -1.94 -4.91 -7.09
N ASN A 75 -1.91 -4.23 -5.94
CA ASN A 75 -3.11 -4.00 -5.12
C ASN A 75 -4.14 -3.09 -5.83
N GLY A 76 -5.30 -2.86 -5.21
CA GLY A 76 -6.40 -2.10 -5.83
C GLY A 76 -6.16 -0.59 -5.89
N GLY A 77 -5.06 -0.09 -5.33
CA GLY A 77 -4.69 1.31 -5.30
C GLY A 77 -5.57 2.16 -4.39
N PHE A 78 -6.24 1.56 -3.41
CA PHE A 78 -7.06 2.28 -2.43
C PHE A 78 -6.18 2.88 -1.34
N VAL A 79 -6.43 4.15 -1.00
CA VAL A 79 -5.82 4.85 0.13
C VAL A 79 -6.94 5.14 1.14
N VAL A 80 -7.07 4.29 2.15
CA VAL A 80 -8.26 4.25 3.02
C VAL A 80 -7.92 4.73 4.45
N PRO A 81 -8.69 5.67 5.03
CA PRO A 81 -8.50 6.14 6.42
C PRO A 81 -9.11 5.18 7.45
N HIS A 82 -9.00 3.87 7.23
CA HIS A 82 -9.68 2.86 8.03
C HIS A 82 -8.92 1.54 8.07
N PHE A 83 -9.17 0.75 9.12
CA PHE A 83 -8.76 -0.63 9.19
C PHE A 83 -9.44 -1.47 8.09
N ALA A 84 -8.88 -2.65 7.82
CA ALA A 84 -9.50 -3.57 6.89
C ALA A 84 -10.83 -4.10 7.45
N GLY A 85 -11.87 -4.12 6.60
CA GLY A 85 -13.18 -4.65 6.95
C GLY A 85 -13.92 -3.75 7.96
N PRO A 86 -14.71 -4.33 8.88
CA PRO A 86 -15.47 -3.58 9.89
C PRO A 86 -14.72 -3.43 11.23
N LEU A 87 -13.39 -3.56 11.24
CA LEU A 87 -12.58 -3.46 12.45
C LEU A 87 -12.46 -2.01 12.90
N ASN A 88 -12.58 -1.73 14.18
CA ASN A 88 -12.36 -0.40 14.73
C ASN A 88 -11.25 -0.41 15.79
N ALA A 89 -10.93 0.77 16.34
CA ALA A 89 -9.85 0.91 17.31
C ALA A 89 -10.13 0.17 18.63
N ASP A 90 -11.40 -0.04 19.00
CA ASP A 90 -11.78 -0.81 20.18
C ASP A 90 -11.51 -2.31 19.95
N ASP A 91 -11.79 -2.84 18.75
CA ASP A 91 -11.40 -4.21 18.38
C ASP A 91 -9.87 -4.40 18.42
N ALA A 92 -9.11 -3.38 18.05
CA ALA A 92 -7.65 -3.41 18.18
C ALA A 92 -7.19 -3.36 19.65
N ALA A 93 -7.90 -2.63 20.52
CA ALA A 93 -7.58 -2.53 21.94
C ALA A 93 -7.64 -3.89 22.66
N ASP A 94 -8.56 -4.77 22.26
CA ASP A 94 -8.65 -6.13 22.79
C ASP A 94 -7.38 -6.97 22.50
N ALA A 95 -6.70 -6.71 21.37
CA ALA A 95 -5.52 -7.45 20.96
C ALA A 95 -4.19 -6.87 21.47
N ILE A 96 -4.06 -5.54 21.50
CA ILE A 96 -2.77 -4.87 21.76
C ILE A 96 -2.80 -3.85 22.91
N GLY A 97 -3.93 -3.73 23.60
CA GLY A 97 -4.15 -2.76 24.66
C GLY A 97 -4.49 -1.36 24.13
N ARG A 98 -5.25 -0.61 24.94
CA ARG A 98 -5.86 0.66 24.53
C ARG A 98 -4.87 1.70 24.00
N GLU A 99 -3.78 1.94 24.72
CA GLU A 99 -2.79 2.95 24.31
C GLU A 99 -2.19 2.66 22.93
N ARG A 100 -1.83 1.39 22.67
CA ARG A 100 -1.27 0.99 21.37
C ARG A 100 -2.32 1.04 20.27
N ALA A 101 -3.57 0.71 20.59
CA ALA A 101 -4.70 0.80 19.68
C ALA A 101 -4.98 2.24 19.23
N GLU A 102 -4.96 3.20 20.16
CA GLU A 102 -5.13 4.62 19.81
C GLU A 102 -4.00 5.14 18.93
N ARG A 103 -2.75 4.75 19.22
CA ARG A 103 -1.60 5.09 18.37
C ARG A 103 -1.73 4.50 16.97
N LEU A 104 -2.16 3.24 16.87
CA LEU A 104 -2.40 2.58 15.60
C LEU A 104 -3.56 3.25 14.82
N ALA A 105 -4.65 3.58 15.52
CA ALA A 105 -5.80 4.26 14.92
C ALA A 105 -5.42 5.64 14.37
N ALA A 106 -4.56 6.38 15.08
CA ALA A 106 -4.02 7.64 14.58
C ALA A 106 -3.22 7.45 13.29
N VAL A 107 -2.27 6.51 13.27
CA VAL A 107 -1.48 6.19 12.07
C VAL A 107 -2.37 5.80 10.88
N VAL A 108 -3.41 5.01 11.11
CA VAL A 108 -4.34 4.58 10.04
C VAL A 108 -5.18 5.75 9.52
N ALA A 109 -5.72 6.58 10.40
CA ALA A 109 -6.53 7.73 10.01
C ALA A 109 -5.71 8.84 9.31
N ASP A 110 -4.46 9.05 9.74
CA ASP A 110 -3.58 10.10 9.22
C ASP A 110 -2.78 9.62 7.98
N GLY A 111 -2.71 8.31 7.75
CA GLY A 111 -2.00 7.68 6.65
C GLY A 111 -2.31 8.26 5.26
N PRO A 112 -3.58 8.48 4.87
CA PRO A 112 -3.90 9.11 3.60
C PRO A 112 -3.31 10.51 3.44
N ALA A 113 -3.35 11.34 4.49
CA ALA A 113 -2.78 12.68 4.45
C ALA A 113 -1.27 12.64 4.19
N TYR A 114 -0.56 11.70 4.82
CA TYR A 114 0.86 11.45 4.57
C TYR A 114 1.13 11.00 3.13
N VAL A 115 0.40 9.99 2.63
CA VAL A 115 0.58 9.46 1.28
C VAL A 115 0.33 10.52 0.22
N PHE A 116 -0.82 11.21 0.28
CA PHE A 116 -1.14 12.27 -0.68
C PHE A 116 -0.24 13.50 -0.52
N GLY A 117 0.24 13.77 0.70
CA GLY A 117 1.27 14.78 0.97
C GLY A 117 2.56 14.49 0.21
N LEU A 118 3.11 13.28 0.34
CA LEU A 118 4.31 12.85 -0.38
C LEU A 118 4.13 12.90 -1.90
N ILE A 119 2.96 12.46 -2.40
CA ILE A 119 2.65 12.50 -3.83
C ILE A 119 2.71 13.94 -4.36
N ARG A 120 2.11 14.90 -3.65
CA ARG A 120 2.14 16.32 -4.02
C ARG A 120 3.53 16.92 -3.86
N GLU A 121 4.21 16.68 -2.75
CA GLU A 121 5.55 17.23 -2.48
C GLU A 121 6.56 16.82 -3.57
N HIS A 122 6.53 15.56 -3.97
CA HIS A 122 7.52 14.99 -4.89
C HIS A 122 7.01 14.78 -6.32
N GLN A 123 5.81 15.30 -6.62
CA GLN A 123 5.19 15.27 -7.95
C GLN A 123 5.16 13.85 -8.53
N ILE A 124 4.70 12.88 -7.72
CA ILE A 124 4.61 11.48 -8.14
C ILE A 124 3.42 11.31 -9.09
N ARG A 125 3.68 10.86 -10.33
CA ARG A 125 2.65 10.74 -11.37
C ARG A 125 1.89 9.42 -11.28
N CYS A 126 1.04 9.29 -10.25
CA CYS A 126 0.35 8.04 -9.93
C CYS A 126 -1.18 8.15 -9.89
N ASP A 127 -1.78 8.98 -10.76
CA ASP A 127 -3.25 9.11 -10.87
C ASP A 127 -3.95 9.28 -9.50
N ALA A 128 -3.36 10.14 -8.65
CA ALA A 128 -3.81 10.32 -7.29
C ALA A 128 -5.10 11.14 -7.24
N GLU A 129 -6.17 10.54 -6.73
CA GLU A 129 -7.46 11.18 -6.51
C GLU A 129 -7.81 11.09 -5.01
N GLN A 130 -7.67 12.20 -4.29
CA GLN A 130 -8.05 12.31 -2.86
C GLN A 130 -9.48 12.85 -2.75
N ASN A 131 -10.45 12.10 -3.27
CA ASN A 131 -11.87 12.45 -3.28
C ASN A 131 -12.68 11.72 -2.18
N GLY A 132 -12.00 11.02 -1.28
CA GLY A 132 -12.56 10.26 -0.18
C GLY A 132 -12.79 8.79 -0.50
N TRP A 133 -13.49 8.10 0.39
CA TRP A 133 -13.81 6.67 0.28
C TRP A 133 -15.12 6.35 1.01
N ILE A 134 -15.88 5.37 0.51
CA ILE A 134 -17.17 4.96 1.09
C ILE A 134 -17.12 3.49 1.54
N GLN A 135 -17.65 3.21 2.73
CA GLN A 135 -17.98 1.85 3.19
C GLN A 135 -19.49 1.64 3.23
N PRO A 136 -20.09 1.08 2.18
CA PRO A 136 -21.53 0.85 2.15
C PRO A 136 -21.89 -0.50 2.78
N ALA A 137 -23.13 -0.62 3.25
CA ALA A 137 -23.67 -1.79 3.94
C ALA A 137 -24.69 -2.53 3.06
N HIS A 138 -24.38 -3.76 2.66
CA HIS A 138 -25.18 -4.60 1.73
C HIS A 138 -26.27 -5.44 2.41
N SER A 139 -26.38 -5.37 3.74
CA SER A 139 -27.34 -6.13 4.55
C SER A 139 -27.57 -5.46 5.91
N ARG A 140 -28.66 -5.81 6.60
CA ARG A 140 -28.94 -5.29 7.95
C ARG A 140 -27.80 -5.57 8.93
N ALA A 141 -27.26 -6.78 8.91
CA ALA A 141 -26.11 -7.16 9.74
C ALA A 141 -24.84 -6.35 9.41
N SER A 142 -24.60 -6.04 8.12
CA SER A 142 -23.49 -5.15 7.75
C SER A 142 -23.74 -3.70 8.19
N LEU A 143 -24.99 -3.22 8.15
CA LEU A 143 -25.34 -1.85 8.52
C LEU A 143 -25.01 -1.58 9.99
N GLU A 144 -25.31 -2.54 10.87
CA GLU A 144 -24.96 -2.46 12.29
C GLU A 144 -23.44 -2.38 12.51
N LYS A 145 -22.66 -3.21 11.80
CA LYS A 145 -21.19 -3.20 11.87
C LYS A 145 -20.61 -1.87 11.39
N VAL A 146 -21.06 -1.41 10.23
CA VAL A 146 -20.62 -0.17 9.60
C VAL A 146 -20.99 1.06 10.44
N ARG A 147 -22.16 1.05 11.12
CA ARG A 147 -22.52 2.09 12.11
C ARG A 147 -21.58 2.13 13.31
N ARG A 148 -21.18 0.98 13.85
CA ARG A 148 -20.23 0.92 14.97
C ARG A 148 -18.88 1.52 14.57
N VAL A 149 -18.39 1.16 13.39
CA VAL A 149 -17.16 1.73 12.82
C VAL A 149 -17.26 3.25 12.66
N TYR A 150 -18.32 3.74 12.01
CA TYR A 150 -18.57 5.17 11.82
C TYR A 150 -18.54 5.92 13.17
N LYS A 151 -19.29 5.42 14.17
CA LYS A 151 -19.33 6.00 15.51
C LYS A 151 -17.94 6.01 16.16
N SER A 152 -17.18 4.91 16.04
CA SER A 152 -15.84 4.78 16.62
C SER A 152 -14.85 5.84 16.11
N TRP A 153 -14.94 6.23 14.82
CA TRP A 153 -14.13 7.31 14.24
C TRP A 153 -14.65 8.69 14.59
N ARG A 154 -15.97 8.90 14.51
CA ARG A 154 -16.60 10.16 14.87
C ARG A 154 -16.32 10.53 16.32
N ASP A 155 -16.43 9.57 17.25
CA ASP A 155 -16.18 9.78 18.68
C ASP A 155 -14.69 10.06 18.97
N ARG A 156 -13.78 9.74 18.02
CA ARG A 156 -12.36 10.14 18.02
C ARG A 156 -12.10 11.46 17.30
N GLY A 157 -13.15 12.23 16.98
CA GLY A 157 -13.04 13.53 16.34
C GLY A 157 -12.60 13.48 14.87
N ARG A 158 -12.69 12.32 14.21
CA ARG A 158 -12.40 12.23 12.78
C ARG A 158 -13.55 12.79 11.96
N ASP A 159 -13.21 13.52 10.91
CA ASP A 159 -14.16 14.05 9.95
C ASP A 159 -14.71 12.89 9.11
N VAL A 160 -15.87 12.37 9.50
CA VAL A 160 -16.57 11.27 8.82
C VAL A 160 -18.05 11.59 8.73
N GLU A 161 -18.67 11.19 7.63
CA GLU A 161 -20.06 11.48 7.34
C GLU A 161 -20.87 10.18 7.27
N TRP A 162 -22.02 10.13 7.95
CA TRP A 162 -22.96 9.03 7.78
C TRP A 162 -23.79 9.25 6.51
N LEU A 163 -24.01 8.18 5.75
CA LEU A 163 -24.81 8.19 4.53
C LEU A 163 -26.01 7.26 4.67
N ASP A 164 -27.20 7.75 4.32
CA ASP A 164 -28.36 6.89 4.09
C ASP A 164 -28.27 6.14 2.74
N ALA A 165 -29.26 5.29 2.46
CA ALA A 165 -29.29 4.50 1.24
C ALA A 165 -29.38 5.35 -0.04
N ALA A 166 -30.12 6.47 0.00
CA ALA A 166 -30.28 7.37 -1.14
C ALA A 166 -28.96 8.12 -1.42
N GLU A 167 -28.26 8.56 -0.37
CA GLU A 167 -26.97 9.22 -0.47
C GLU A 167 -25.88 8.28 -0.97
N VAL A 168 -25.84 7.03 -0.48
CA VAL A 168 -24.92 6.00 -1.02
C VAL A 168 -25.19 5.78 -2.51
N LYS A 169 -26.46 5.64 -2.92
CA LYS A 169 -26.83 5.47 -4.34
C LYS A 169 -26.41 6.69 -5.16
N ALA A 170 -26.65 7.91 -4.67
CA ALA A 170 -26.30 9.14 -5.37
C ALA A 170 -24.79 9.32 -5.56
N ARG A 171 -23.96 8.86 -4.60
CA ARG A 171 -22.49 8.99 -4.68
C ARG A 171 -21.84 7.86 -5.47
N THR A 172 -22.40 6.66 -5.43
CA THR A 172 -21.77 5.46 -6.01
C THR A 172 -22.43 4.96 -7.29
N GLY A 173 -23.68 5.31 -7.55
CA GLY A 173 -24.51 4.71 -8.60
C GLY A 173 -25.07 3.32 -8.25
N ALA A 174 -24.59 2.70 -7.18
CA ALA A 174 -24.97 1.35 -6.80
C ALA A 174 -26.28 1.33 -6.00
N SER A 175 -27.15 0.38 -6.33
CA SER A 175 -28.41 0.12 -5.62
C SER A 175 -28.26 -1.09 -4.68
N GLY A 176 -29.16 -1.23 -3.70
CA GLY A 176 -29.22 -2.37 -2.79
C GLY A 176 -28.44 -2.19 -1.47
N TYR A 177 -27.68 -1.11 -1.32
CA TYR A 177 -27.09 -0.73 -0.03
C TYR A 177 -28.13 -0.08 0.88
N LEU A 178 -28.02 -0.35 2.19
CA LEU A 178 -28.95 0.16 3.22
C LEU A 178 -28.45 1.44 3.91
N GLY A 179 -27.28 1.94 3.52
CA GLY A 179 -26.56 3.05 4.13
C GLY A 179 -25.05 2.78 4.14
N GLY A 180 -24.28 3.70 4.72
CA GLY A 180 -22.82 3.59 4.80
C GLY A 180 -22.21 4.80 5.51
N TRP A 181 -20.89 4.94 5.40
CA TRP A 181 -20.22 6.18 5.80
C TRP A 181 -19.15 6.56 4.78
N TYR A 182 -18.82 7.84 4.79
CA TYR A 182 -17.83 8.48 3.92
C TYR A 182 -16.67 9.04 4.76
N GLY A 183 -15.45 8.72 4.32
CA GLY A 183 -14.20 9.28 4.84
C GLY A 183 -13.58 10.20 3.78
N PRO A 184 -13.55 11.54 3.99
CA PRO A 184 -13.11 12.51 2.99
C PRO A 184 -11.60 12.48 2.71
N THR A 185 -10.80 12.01 3.66
CA THR A 185 -9.33 11.99 3.51
C THR A 185 -8.83 10.86 2.62
N GLY A 186 -9.67 9.86 2.35
CA GLY A 186 -9.34 8.71 1.52
C GLY A 186 -9.24 9.03 0.03
N GLY A 187 -9.03 7.98 -0.76
CA GLY A 187 -8.99 8.11 -2.21
C GLY A 187 -8.33 6.91 -2.88
N MET A 188 -7.73 7.17 -4.04
CA MET A 188 -7.10 6.14 -4.85
C MET A 188 -5.88 6.64 -5.61
N VAL A 189 -5.05 5.70 -6.06
CA VAL A 189 -3.83 5.90 -6.86
C VAL A 189 -3.66 4.77 -7.88
N ASN A 190 -2.83 4.97 -8.90
CA ASN A 190 -2.18 3.87 -9.60
C ASN A 190 -1.06 3.31 -8.69
N PRO A 191 -1.22 2.08 -8.16
CA PRO A 191 -0.35 1.56 -7.11
C PRO A 191 1.06 1.23 -7.61
N TYR A 192 1.19 0.76 -8.85
CA TYR A 192 2.48 0.54 -9.48
C TYR A 192 3.23 1.86 -9.68
N ALA A 193 2.56 2.87 -10.25
CA ALA A 193 3.13 4.20 -10.44
C ALA A 193 3.59 4.84 -9.12
N LEU A 194 2.83 4.66 -8.03
CA LEU A 194 3.24 5.12 -6.71
C LEU A 194 4.54 4.44 -6.25
N ALA A 195 4.71 3.13 -6.45
CA ALA A 195 5.94 2.44 -6.09
C ALA A 195 7.14 2.94 -6.91
N GLN A 196 6.97 3.18 -8.21
CA GLN A 196 8.01 3.76 -9.05
C GLN A 196 8.40 5.17 -8.58
N GLY A 197 7.41 6.01 -8.28
CA GLY A 197 7.63 7.36 -7.77
C GLY A 197 8.37 7.37 -6.44
N LEU A 198 7.98 6.50 -5.50
CA LEU A 198 8.66 6.36 -4.21
C LEU A 198 10.12 5.91 -4.37
N ALA A 199 10.42 5.01 -5.32
CA ALA A 199 11.80 4.62 -5.59
C ALA A 199 12.62 5.75 -6.21
N ARG A 200 12.03 6.53 -7.14
CA ARG A 200 12.65 7.74 -7.68
C ARG A 200 12.97 8.74 -6.57
N VAL A 201 12.03 8.96 -5.64
CA VAL A 201 12.18 9.88 -4.50
C VAL A 201 13.22 9.38 -3.50
N ALA A 202 13.21 8.10 -3.15
CA ALA A 202 14.24 7.51 -2.29
C ALA A 202 15.64 7.71 -2.90
N ARG A 203 15.80 7.42 -4.20
CA ARG A 203 17.07 7.63 -4.90
C ARG A 203 17.50 9.09 -4.91
N SER A 204 16.58 10.05 -5.07
CA SER A 204 16.93 11.47 -5.03
C SER A 204 17.42 11.94 -3.65
N HIS A 205 17.25 11.12 -2.61
CA HIS A 205 17.76 11.34 -1.25
C HIS A 205 19.02 10.50 -0.96
N GLY A 206 19.66 9.92 -1.99
CA GLY A 206 20.91 9.19 -1.85
C GLY A 206 20.76 7.73 -1.42
N VAL A 207 19.55 7.16 -1.51
CA VAL A 207 19.33 5.72 -1.33
C VAL A 207 19.85 4.98 -2.56
N ASP A 208 20.72 4.00 -2.34
CA ASP A 208 21.13 3.06 -3.39
C ASP A 208 20.10 1.95 -3.50
N ILE A 209 19.68 1.64 -4.73
CA ILE A 209 18.62 0.65 -5.00
C ILE A 209 19.15 -0.33 -6.04
N VAL A 210 19.17 -1.61 -5.69
CA VAL A 210 19.58 -2.70 -6.58
C VAL A 210 18.39 -3.62 -6.82
N GLU A 211 17.93 -3.65 -8.06
CA GLU A 211 16.93 -4.62 -8.56
C GLU A 211 17.61 -5.95 -8.92
N GLN A 212 16.82 -7.02 -9.06
CA GLN A 212 17.31 -8.37 -9.34
C GLN A 212 18.33 -8.92 -8.32
N ALA A 213 18.26 -8.41 -7.09
CA ALA A 213 19.16 -8.69 -6.00
C ALA A 213 18.43 -9.46 -4.89
N GLU A 214 18.09 -10.73 -5.16
CA GLU A 214 17.46 -11.58 -4.15
C GLU A 214 18.45 -11.92 -3.05
N VAL A 215 18.14 -11.51 -1.81
CA VAL A 215 18.92 -11.92 -0.64
C VAL A 215 18.66 -13.39 -0.36
N VAL A 216 19.70 -14.21 -0.53
CA VAL A 216 19.65 -15.68 -0.34
C VAL A 216 20.28 -16.13 0.96
N SER A 217 21.16 -15.32 1.55
CA SER A 217 21.72 -15.58 2.88
C SER A 217 22.10 -14.28 3.60
N MET A 218 22.19 -14.36 4.91
CA MET A 218 22.66 -13.27 5.76
C MET A 218 23.54 -13.85 6.87
N ARG A 219 24.77 -13.35 6.99
CA ARG A 219 25.74 -13.80 8.00
C ARG A 219 26.26 -12.64 8.84
N PRO A 220 26.62 -12.87 10.12
CA PRO A 220 27.32 -11.87 10.92
C PRO A 220 28.67 -11.47 10.29
N ALA A 221 29.03 -10.20 10.42
CA ALA A 221 30.35 -9.66 10.09
C ALA A 221 30.72 -8.56 11.10
N GLY A 222 31.28 -8.95 12.25
CA GLY A 222 31.56 -8.02 13.34
C GLY A 222 30.27 -7.37 13.87
N ARG A 223 30.20 -6.03 13.78
CA ARG A 223 28.99 -5.25 14.14
C ARG A 223 27.98 -5.11 13.00
N ALA A 224 28.29 -5.66 11.83
CA ALA A 224 27.48 -5.61 10.63
C ALA A 224 26.94 -7.00 10.25
N ARG A 225 26.14 -7.01 9.18
CA ARG A 225 25.64 -8.19 8.49
C ARG A 225 26.11 -8.13 7.05
N VAL A 226 26.53 -9.28 6.51
CA VAL A 226 26.72 -9.45 5.07
C VAL A 226 25.50 -10.14 4.51
N LEU A 227 24.85 -9.50 3.54
CA LEU A 227 23.73 -10.03 2.76
C LEU A 227 24.27 -10.51 1.42
N ALA A 228 24.09 -11.80 1.12
CA ALA A 228 24.50 -12.36 -0.16
C ALA A 228 23.32 -12.43 -1.13
N THR A 229 23.61 -12.10 -2.38
CA THR A 229 22.75 -12.30 -3.55
C THR A 229 23.48 -13.20 -4.54
N PRO A 230 22.82 -13.76 -5.58
CA PRO A 230 23.52 -14.56 -6.57
C PRO A 230 24.66 -13.83 -7.30
N GLN A 231 24.63 -12.49 -7.36
CA GLN A 231 25.57 -11.67 -8.12
C GLN A 231 26.61 -10.96 -7.24
N ALA A 232 26.30 -10.67 -5.98
CA ALA A 232 27.14 -9.84 -5.11
C ALA A 232 26.85 -10.02 -3.62
N GLU A 233 27.78 -9.58 -2.77
CA GLU A 233 27.59 -9.41 -1.33
C GLU A 233 27.50 -7.93 -0.97
N TYR A 234 26.69 -7.61 0.04
CA TYR A 234 26.49 -6.25 0.55
C TYR A 234 26.61 -6.23 2.06
N THR A 235 27.28 -5.23 2.62
CA THR A 235 27.48 -5.10 4.07
C THR A 235 26.63 -3.97 4.64
N ALA A 236 25.89 -4.24 5.72
CA ALA A 236 25.15 -3.21 6.44
C ALA A 236 25.10 -3.43 7.96
N ARG A 237 25.07 -2.35 8.74
CA ARG A 237 25.01 -2.41 10.22
C ARG A 237 23.67 -2.91 10.72
N GLN A 238 22.58 -2.46 10.09
CA GLN A 238 21.23 -2.89 10.38
C GLN A 238 20.54 -3.42 9.13
N VAL A 239 19.58 -4.32 9.32
CA VAL A 239 18.81 -4.93 8.23
C VAL A 239 17.32 -4.89 8.58
N VAL A 240 16.50 -4.39 7.65
CA VAL A 240 15.04 -4.43 7.73
C VAL A 240 14.51 -5.33 6.61
N PHE A 241 13.70 -6.33 6.98
CA PHE A 241 12.98 -7.15 6.01
C PHE A 241 11.59 -6.56 5.76
N ALA A 242 11.34 -6.09 4.54
CA ALA A 242 10.09 -5.48 4.07
C ALA A 242 9.47 -6.30 2.93
N THR A 243 9.48 -7.63 3.08
CA THR A 243 9.22 -8.61 2.01
C THR A 243 7.80 -9.17 1.99
N ASN A 244 6.97 -8.87 3.01
CA ASN A 244 5.56 -9.28 3.12
C ASN A 244 5.39 -10.80 2.81
N GLY A 245 4.39 -11.19 1.99
CA GLY A 245 4.13 -12.57 1.58
C GLY A 245 5.22 -13.25 0.75
N TYR A 246 6.31 -12.56 0.45
CA TYR A 246 7.47 -13.10 -0.30
C TYR A 246 8.71 -13.22 0.59
N THR A 247 8.51 -13.29 1.91
CA THR A 247 9.59 -13.41 2.89
C THR A 247 10.47 -14.63 2.61
N PRO A 248 11.77 -14.44 2.33
CA PRO A 248 12.70 -15.54 2.10
C PRO A 248 13.05 -16.23 3.42
N GLY A 249 13.53 -17.48 3.33
CA GLY A 249 13.99 -18.26 4.49
C GLY A 249 15.33 -17.81 5.10
N VAL A 250 15.75 -16.57 4.86
CA VAL A 250 17.03 -16.00 5.33
C VAL A 250 17.02 -15.75 6.84
N VAL A 251 15.87 -15.36 7.38
CA VAL A 251 15.66 -15.18 8.82
C VAL A 251 14.84 -16.35 9.33
N GLU A 252 15.40 -17.09 10.29
CA GLU A 252 14.73 -18.24 10.89
C GLU A 252 13.37 -17.86 11.48
N GLY A 253 12.36 -18.68 11.21
CA GLY A 253 10.99 -18.48 11.70
C GLY A 253 10.19 -17.39 10.98
N LEU A 254 10.83 -16.42 10.31
CA LEU A 254 10.14 -15.28 9.69
C LEU A 254 9.10 -15.71 8.64
N PRO A 255 9.37 -16.65 7.71
CA PRO A 255 8.34 -17.13 6.77
C PRO A 255 7.12 -17.79 7.44
N ARG A 256 7.25 -18.28 8.68
CA ARG A 256 6.14 -18.89 9.43
C ARG A 256 5.19 -17.87 10.05
N THR A 257 5.56 -16.58 10.01
CA THR A 257 4.75 -15.49 10.57
C THR A 257 3.75 -14.90 9.56
N VAL A 258 3.79 -15.33 8.30
CA VAL A 258 2.99 -14.76 7.21
C VAL A 258 2.18 -15.84 6.50
N ILE A 259 0.90 -15.55 6.27
CA ILE A 259 0.01 -16.39 5.45
C ILE A 259 -0.21 -15.65 4.12
N PRO A 260 0.26 -16.21 2.98
CA PRO A 260 0.06 -15.58 1.68
C PRO A 260 -1.40 -15.74 1.22
N ILE A 261 -2.10 -14.62 1.03
CA ILE A 261 -3.47 -14.58 0.51
C ILE A 261 -3.44 -14.04 -0.92
N ARG A 262 -4.09 -14.74 -1.85
CA ARG A 262 -4.26 -14.29 -3.22
C ARG A 262 -5.53 -13.44 -3.33
N LEU A 263 -5.37 -12.23 -3.83
CA LEU A 263 -6.47 -11.33 -4.16
C LEU A 263 -6.57 -11.18 -5.67
N TYR A 264 -7.80 -11.12 -6.17
CA TYR A 264 -8.11 -11.05 -7.60
C TYR A 264 -8.94 -9.80 -7.85
N HIS A 265 -8.60 -9.08 -8.92
CA HIS A 265 -9.34 -7.92 -9.39
C HIS A 265 -9.92 -8.23 -10.77
N PHE A 266 -11.08 -7.64 -11.05
CA PHE A 266 -11.68 -7.65 -12.36
C PHE A 266 -11.68 -6.23 -12.90
N PHE A 267 -11.31 -6.08 -14.16
CA PHE A 267 -11.28 -4.81 -14.85
C PHE A 267 -12.27 -4.88 -16.01
N THR A 268 -13.08 -3.85 -16.17
CA THR A 268 -13.98 -3.74 -17.31
C THR A 268 -13.22 -3.22 -18.53
N ARG A 269 -13.87 -3.23 -19.69
CA ARG A 269 -13.49 -2.27 -20.75
C ARG A 269 -13.66 -0.83 -20.22
N PRO A 270 -12.99 0.16 -20.84
CA PRO A 270 -13.35 1.55 -20.61
C PRO A 270 -14.86 1.76 -20.74
N LEU A 271 -15.45 2.38 -19.74
CA LEU A 271 -16.85 2.77 -19.75
C LEU A 271 -17.01 4.01 -20.64
N THR A 272 -18.16 4.17 -21.30
CA THR A 272 -18.40 5.30 -22.21
C THR A 272 -19.79 5.91 -22.02
N GLY A 273 -19.94 7.20 -22.34
CA GLY A 273 -21.21 7.91 -22.34
C GLY A 273 -22.00 7.73 -21.04
N ASP A 274 -23.23 7.23 -21.16
CA ASP A 274 -24.15 7.02 -20.03
C ASP A 274 -23.59 6.07 -18.96
N GLU A 275 -22.72 5.12 -19.31
CA GLU A 275 -22.12 4.18 -18.35
C GLU A 275 -21.24 4.90 -17.32
N LEU A 276 -20.46 5.88 -17.77
CA LEU A 276 -19.64 6.73 -16.90
C LEU A 276 -20.51 7.65 -16.05
N ALA A 277 -21.60 8.16 -16.62
CA ALA A 277 -22.51 9.08 -15.91
C ALA A 277 -23.20 8.41 -14.71
N VAL A 278 -23.41 7.09 -14.75
CA VAL A 278 -24.07 6.34 -13.67
C VAL A 278 -23.13 5.52 -12.80
N THR A 279 -21.92 5.19 -13.26
CA THR A 279 -20.98 4.34 -12.50
C THR A 279 -19.99 5.19 -11.72
N LEU A 280 -20.11 5.18 -10.38
CA LEU A 280 -19.26 6.00 -9.50
C LEU A 280 -19.18 7.46 -10.00
N PRO A 281 -20.31 8.19 -10.12
CA PRO A 281 -20.36 9.51 -10.76
C PRO A 281 -19.47 10.56 -10.08
N ARG A 282 -19.13 10.36 -8.80
CA ARG A 282 -18.20 11.22 -8.05
C ARG A 282 -16.77 10.69 -8.02
N ARG A 283 -16.50 9.58 -8.72
CA ARG A 283 -15.23 8.84 -8.75
C ARG A 283 -14.72 8.37 -7.38
N ILE A 284 -15.58 8.36 -6.37
CA ILE A 284 -15.23 7.97 -5.00
C ILE A 284 -15.12 6.45 -4.94
N PRO A 285 -13.95 5.88 -4.59
CA PRO A 285 -13.81 4.44 -4.41
C PRO A 285 -14.65 3.94 -3.23
N LEU A 286 -15.08 2.68 -3.30
CA LEU A 286 -15.83 2.03 -2.22
C LEU A 286 -15.28 0.64 -1.88
N THR A 287 -15.42 0.27 -0.62
CA THR A 287 -15.19 -1.10 -0.12
C THR A 287 -16.27 -1.44 0.90
N ASP A 288 -17.14 -2.39 0.59
CA ASP A 288 -18.09 -2.98 1.52
C ASP A 288 -17.50 -4.14 2.34
N VAL A 289 -18.33 -4.74 3.20
CA VAL A 289 -17.91 -5.78 4.15
C VAL A 289 -18.18 -7.22 3.69
N ARG A 290 -18.39 -7.46 2.39
CA ARG A 290 -18.44 -8.83 1.84
C ARG A 290 -17.05 -9.45 1.91
N LYS A 291 -17.00 -10.77 2.15
CA LYS A 291 -15.74 -11.51 2.25
C LYS A 291 -14.92 -11.51 0.94
N SER A 292 -15.59 -11.40 -0.21
CA SER A 292 -14.98 -11.34 -1.54
C SER A 292 -15.79 -10.42 -2.46
N GLY A 293 -15.12 -9.68 -3.35
CA GLY A 293 -15.77 -8.88 -4.40
C GLY A 293 -16.47 -7.61 -3.92
N GLY A 294 -16.12 -7.13 -2.72
CA GLY A 294 -16.77 -5.99 -2.08
C GLY A 294 -16.14 -4.64 -2.38
N PHE A 295 -15.39 -4.42 -3.46
CA PHE A 295 -14.79 -3.10 -3.74
C PHE A 295 -14.92 -2.70 -5.20
N ALA A 296 -14.97 -1.40 -5.43
CA ALA A 296 -15.02 -0.80 -6.76
C ALA A 296 -14.34 0.57 -6.77
N ARG A 297 -13.76 0.91 -7.90
CA ARG A 297 -13.18 2.22 -8.22
C ARG A 297 -13.38 2.50 -9.70
N LEU A 298 -13.29 3.77 -10.07
CA LEU A 298 -13.25 4.19 -11.47
C LEU A 298 -11.84 4.67 -11.78
N ASP A 299 -11.18 4.03 -12.74
CA ASP A 299 -9.79 4.37 -13.10
C ASP A 299 -9.73 5.72 -13.83
N ALA A 300 -8.56 6.37 -13.76
CA ALA A 300 -8.27 7.54 -14.60
C ALA A 300 -8.13 7.12 -16.07
N GLU A 301 -8.46 8.04 -16.98
CA GLU A 301 -8.13 7.90 -18.40
C GLU A 301 -6.61 7.90 -18.64
#